data_AF-A0A7S0XUS3-F1
#
_entry.id   AF-A0A7S0XUS3-F1
#
_cell.length_a   1.000
_cell.length_b   1.000
_cell.length_c   1.000
_cell.angle_alpha   90.00
_cell.angle_beta   90.00
_cell.angle_gamma   90.00
#
_symmetry.space_group_name_H-M   'P 1'
#
loop_
_entity.id
_entity.type
_entity.pdbx_description
1 polymer ?
#
loop_
_entity_poly.entity_id
_entity_poly.type
_entity_poly.pdbx_seq_one_letter_code
_entity_poly.pdbx_strand_id
1 'polypeptide(L)'
;WKLPMPEMGSLQQLLEMVSNATQMTRDRIMDGIMAEGFLPKLFEIYRTCEDLEMESSLHVLFRLFKGLIMLNEPSLIELCLSDEHVFDTMGILEHDPDYPNHKLQHREYLRSPKLFKQAVPIRDAATLAKIHLNFRLTYLKDVVMARYIDDMSFGTIRELISLNNAEIVNHVHDNTKLLQQLFDLCGSRPNGAGGGGG
;
A
#
# COMPACT_ATOMS: atom_id res chain seq x y z
N TRP A 1 -29.35 -8.65 -0.87
CA TRP A 1 -28.62 -7.38 -0.60
C TRP A 1 -27.37 -7.38 -1.47
N LYS A 2 -27.12 -6.29 -2.20
CA LYS A 2 -25.99 -6.15 -3.12
C LYS A 2 -25.31 -4.80 -2.82
N LEU A 3 -23.98 -4.78 -2.80
CA LEU A 3 -23.22 -3.54 -2.67
C LEU A 3 -23.50 -2.66 -3.91
N PRO A 4 -23.95 -1.41 -3.75
CA PRO A 4 -24.18 -0.53 -4.89
C PRO A 4 -22.84 -0.20 -5.57
N MET A 5 -22.87 0.06 -6.88
CA MET A 5 -21.67 0.57 -7.55
C MET A 5 -21.32 1.97 -7.02
N PRO A 6 -20.03 2.33 -7.00
CA PRO A 6 -19.60 3.65 -6.57
C PRO A 6 -20.12 4.74 -7.50
N GLU A 7 -20.81 5.70 -6.91
CA GLU A 7 -21.29 6.93 -7.52
C GLU A 7 -21.18 8.05 -6.49
N MET A 8 -21.12 9.31 -6.92
CA MET A 8 -21.03 10.44 -5.98
C MET A 8 -22.16 10.44 -4.95
N GLY A 9 -23.38 10.07 -5.35
CA GLY A 9 -24.53 9.98 -4.45
C GLY A 9 -24.53 8.75 -3.52
N SER A 10 -23.73 7.72 -3.81
CA SER A 10 -23.71 6.46 -3.03
C SER A 10 -22.55 6.39 -2.03
N LEU A 11 -21.58 7.32 -2.06
CA LEU A 11 -20.39 7.28 -1.19
C LEU A 11 -20.72 7.18 0.30
N GLN A 12 -21.71 7.96 0.77
CA GLN A 12 -22.10 7.94 2.18
C GLN A 12 -22.71 6.58 2.57
N GLN A 13 -23.55 6.02 1.70
CA GLN A 13 -24.15 4.70 1.91
C GLN A 13 -23.07 3.61 1.92
N LEU A 14 -22.11 3.67 1.00
CA LEU A 14 -20.98 2.74 0.96
C LEU A 14 -20.15 2.80 2.24
N LEU A 15 -19.83 4.01 2.71
CA LEU A 15 -19.12 4.20 3.98
C LEU A 15 -19.88 3.57 5.15
N GLU A 16 -21.20 3.78 5.24
CA GLU A 16 -22.04 3.19 6.28
C GLU A 16 -22.06 1.66 6.21
N MET A 17 -22.11 1.07 5.01
CA MET A 17 -22.09 -0.38 4.82
C MET A 17 -20.76 -0.99 5.23
N VAL A 18 -19.64 -0.37 4.86
CA VAL A 18 -18.29 -0.81 5.24
C VAL A 18 -18.05 -0.64 6.74
N SER A 19 -18.42 0.51 7.32
CA SER A 19 -18.20 0.80 8.74
C SER A 19 -19.02 -0.10 9.67
N ASN A 20 -20.20 -0.54 9.22
CA ASN A 20 -21.08 -1.44 9.97
C ASN A 20 -20.98 -2.89 9.50
N ALA A 21 -19.89 -3.27 8.82
CA ALA A 21 -19.68 -4.64 8.39
C ALA A 21 -19.67 -5.58 9.60
N THR A 22 -20.50 -6.62 9.55
CA THR A 22 -20.56 -7.69 10.53
C THR A 22 -19.92 -8.94 9.94
N GLN A 23 -19.61 -9.95 10.75
CA GLN A 23 -19.13 -11.25 10.24
C GLN A 23 -20.05 -11.84 9.16
N MET A 24 -21.37 -11.61 9.25
CA MET A 24 -22.33 -12.15 8.28
C MET A 24 -22.39 -11.35 6.97
N THR A 25 -22.06 -10.06 7.00
CA THR A 25 -22.13 -9.18 5.82
C THR A 25 -20.78 -8.96 5.16
N ARG A 26 -19.67 -9.26 5.86
CA ARG A 26 -18.30 -9.03 5.40
C ARG A 26 -18.02 -9.69 4.06
N ASP A 27 -18.30 -10.99 3.92
CA ASP A 27 -18.00 -11.72 2.67
C ASP A 27 -18.74 -11.10 1.47
N ARG A 28 -20.01 -10.71 1.65
CA ARG A 28 -20.80 -10.06 0.59
C ARG A 28 -20.32 -8.64 0.26
N ILE A 29 -19.81 -7.92 1.26
CA ILE A 29 -19.19 -6.60 1.05
C ILE A 29 -17.91 -6.78 0.24
N MET A 30 -17.09 -7.77 0.61
CA MET A 30 -15.85 -8.08 -0.09
C MET A 30 -16.10 -8.53 -1.52
N ASP A 31 -17.06 -9.41 -1.77
CA ASP A 31 -17.47 -9.80 -3.12
C ASP A 31 -17.84 -8.58 -3.98
N GLY A 32 -18.51 -7.59 -3.38
CA GLY A 32 -18.89 -6.35 -4.05
C GLY A 32 -17.70 -5.43 -4.33
N ILE A 33 -16.78 -5.29 -3.38
CA ILE A 33 -15.58 -4.45 -3.51
C ILE A 33 -14.60 -5.05 -4.53
N MET A 34 -14.45 -6.38 -4.51
CA MET A 34 -13.56 -7.13 -5.39
C MET A 34 -14.17 -7.36 -6.78
N ALA A 35 -15.43 -6.97 -6.99
CA ALA A 35 -16.05 -7.02 -8.30
C ALA A 35 -15.33 -6.09 -9.30
N GLU A 36 -15.23 -6.54 -10.54
CA GLU A 36 -14.58 -5.79 -11.61
C GLU A 36 -15.18 -4.38 -11.75
N GLY A 37 -14.30 -3.39 -11.82
CA GLY A 37 -14.67 -1.98 -11.99
C GLY A 37 -15.07 -1.25 -10.71
N PHE A 38 -15.22 -1.92 -9.55
CA PHE A 38 -15.59 -1.24 -8.30
C PHE A 38 -14.50 -0.25 -7.83
N LEU A 39 -13.28 -0.73 -7.55
CA LEU A 39 -12.17 0.14 -7.15
C LEU A 39 -11.81 1.18 -8.23
N PRO A 40 -11.68 0.82 -9.53
CA PRO A 40 -11.46 1.81 -10.59
C PRO A 40 -12.50 2.95 -10.59
N LYS A 41 -13.77 2.63 -10.31
CA LYS A 41 -14.82 3.65 -10.23
C LYS A 41 -14.65 4.57 -9.01
N LEU A 42 -14.25 4.04 -7.85
CA LEU A 42 -13.90 4.87 -6.70
C LEU A 42 -12.73 5.80 -7.00
N PHE A 43 -11.71 5.32 -7.72
CA PHE A 43 -10.57 6.16 -8.12
C PHE A 43 -10.96 7.25 -9.13
N GLU A 44 -11.84 6.94 -10.09
CA GLU A 44 -12.41 7.95 -11.00
C GLU A 44 -13.15 9.06 -10.24
N ILE A 45 -13.97 8.67 -9.26
CA ILE A 45 -14.69 9.60 -8.39
C ILE A 45 -13.70 10.43 -7.58
N TYR A 46 -12.68 9.81 -6.98
CA TYR A 46 -11.64 10.49 -6.22
C TYR A 46 -10.96 11.58 -7.06
N ARG A 47 -10.45 11.23 -8.25
CA ARG A 47 -9.77 12.19 -9.14
C ARG A 47 -10.69 13.35 -9.49
N THR A 48 -11.97 13.08 -9.77
CA THR A 48 -12.97 14.13 -10.02
C THR A 48 -13.18 15.03 -8.79
N CYS A 49 -13.27 14.45 -7.58
CA CYS A 49 -13.40 15.21 -6.34
C CYS A 49 -12.16 16.07 -6.07
N GLU A 50 -10.97 15.53 -6.33
CA GLU A 50 -9.70 16.22 -6.16
C GLU A 50 -9.59 17.41 -7.14
N ASP A 51 -9.90 17.19 -8.42
CA ASP A 51 -9.87 18.23 -9.46
C ASP A 51 -10.86 19.37 -9.19
N LEU A 52 -12.02 19.05 -8.59
CA LEU A 52 -13.06 20.01 -8.24
C LEU A 52 -12.95 20.56 -6.80
N GLU A 53 -11.90 20.20 -6.07
CA GLU A 53 -11.66 20.58 -4.66
C GLU A 53 -12.88 20.28 -3.75
N MET A 54 -13.55 19.14 -3.98
CA MET A 54 -14.73 18.71 -3.22
C MET A 54 -14.36 18.08 -1.87
N GLU A 55 -13.90 18.92 -0.94
CA GLU A 55 -13.35 18.50 0.35
C GLU A 55 -14.26 17.56 1.16
N SER A 56 -15.58 17.83 1.17
CA SER A 56 -16.54 16.98 1.88
C SER A 56 -16.57 15.54 1.33
N SER A 57 -16.51 15.38 0.01
CA SER A 57 -16.45 14.08 -0.65
C SER A 57 -15.10 13.40 -0.45
N LEU A 58 -14.00 14.16 -0.48
CA LEU A 58 -12.65 13.65 -0.21
C LEU A 58 -12.55 13.08 1.21
N HIS A 59 -13.13 13.75 2.21
CA HIS A 59 -13.21 13.21 3.57
C HIS A 59 -14.05 11.92 3.69
N VAL A 60 -15.12 11.78 2.88
CA VAL A 60 -15.89 10.54 2.82
C VAL A 60 -15.06 9.42 2.21
N LEU A 61 -14.34 9.71 1.12
CA LEU A 61 -13.44 8.76 0.46
C LEU A 61 -12.30 8.32 1.39
N PHE A 62 -11.69 9.26 2.13
CA PHE A 62 -10.69 8.94 3.15
C PHE A 62 -11.23 7.94 4.17
N ARG A 63 -12.39 8.23 4.77
CA ARG A 63 -13.02 7.34 5.76
C ARG A 63 -13.39 5.99 5.16
N LEU A 64 -13.85 5.97 3.91
CA LEU A 64 -14.19 4.74 3.19
C LEU A 64 -12.94 3.88 3.00
N PHE A 65 -11.86 4.42 2.45
CA PHE A 65 -10.62 3.68 2.22
C PHE A 65 -9.95 3.23 3.52
N LYS A 66 -10.00 4.05 4.57
CA LYS A 66 -9.63 3.63 5.92
C LYS A 66 -10.44 2.39 6.34
N GLY A 67 -11.76 2.44 6.19
CA GLY A 67 -12.65 1.30 6.49
C GLY A 67 -12.33 0.06 5.66
N LEU A 68 -12.05 0.22 4.36
CA LEU A 68 -11.65 -0.87 3.47
C LEU A 68 -10.36 -1.57 3.94
N ILE A 69 -9.35 -0.80 4.38
CA ILE A 69 -8.11 -1.36 4.93
C ILE A 69 -8.40 -2.11 6.24
N MET A 70 -9.27 -1.57 7.10
CA MET A 70 -9.68 -2.20 8.37
C MET A 70 -10.59 -3.43 8.18
N LEU A 71 -11.02 -3.74 6.95
CA LEU A 71 -11.60 -5.04 6.64
C LEU A 71 -10.57 -6.16 6.60
N ASN A 72 -9.28 -5.89 6.85
CA ASN A 72 -8.24 -6.89 7.07
C ASN A 72 -8.25 -8.03 6.05
N GLU A 73 -8.54 -7.68 4.81
CA GLU A 73 -8.61 -8.61 3.69
C GLU A 73 -7.31 -8.51 2.90
N PRO A 74 -6.43 -9.54 2.97
CA PRO A 74 -5.10 -9.48 2.37
C PRO A 74 -5.15 -9.10 0.90
N SER A 75 -6.04 -9.73 0.14
CA SER A 75 -6.21 -9.52 -1.30
C SER A 75 -6.57 -8.07 -1.65
N LEU A 76 -7.41 -7.42 -0.84
CA LEU A 76 -7.81 -6.03 -1.01
C LEU A 76 -6.67 -5.07 -0.65
N ILE A 77 -5.95 -5.34 0.44
CA ILE A 77 -4.79 -4.52 0.84
C ILE A 77 -3.72 -4.56 -0.25
N GLU A 78 -3.41 -5.75 -0.78
CA GLU A 78 -2.46 -5.92 -1.88
C GLU A 78 -2.93 -5.19 -3.15
N LEU A 79 -4.22 -5.30 -3.49
CA LEU A 79 -4.79 -4.63 -4.66
C LEU A 79 -4.71 -3.10 -4.56
N CYS A 80 -5.02 -2.53 -3.39
CA CYS A 80 -4.91 -1.10 -3.12
C CYS A 80 -3.46 -0.59 -3.19
N LEU A 81 -2.49 -1.44 -2.85
CA LEU A 81 -1.05 -1.12 -2.85
C LEU A 81 -0.31 -1.60 -4.11
N SER A 82 -1.02 -2.14 -5.09
CA SER A 82 -0.48 -2.54 -6.38
C SER A 82 0.09 -1.34 -7.15
N ASP A 83 0.94 -1.61 -8.15
CA ASP A 83 1.51 -0.55 -9.00
C ASP A 83 0.43 0.29 -9.69
N GLU A 84 -0.71 -0.33 -10.01
CA GLU A 84 -1.85 0.33 -10.66
C GLU A 84 -2.56 1.31 -9.73
N HIS A 85 -2.77 0.94 -8.46
CA HIS A 85 -3.67 1.68 -7.56
C HIS A 85 -2.97 2.46 -6.46
N VAL A 86 -1.68 2.20 -6.19
CA VAL A 86 -0.99 2.79 -5.02
C VAL A 86 -1.07 4.30 -4.98
N PHE A 87 -0.98 5.00 -6.11
CA PHE A 87 -1.01 6.46 -6.11
C PHE A 87 -2.40 7.02 -5.83
N ASP A 88 -3.46 6.43 -6.38
CA ASP A 88 -4.83 6.87 -6.05
C ASP A 88 -5.17 6.54 -4.61
N THR A 89 -4.79 5.34 -4.13
CA THR A 89 -4.95 4.95 -2.72
C THR A 89 -4.24 5.94 -1.79
N MET A 90 -2.98 6.27 -2.05
CA MET A 90 -2.27 7.26 -1.24
C MET A 90 -2.88 8.64 -1.34
N GLY A 91 -3.30 9.05 -2.54
CA GLY A 91 -3.95 10.34 -2.76
C GLY A 91 -5.23 10.48 -1.93
N ILE A 92 -6.10 9.47 -1.92
CA ILE A 92 -7.28 9.45 -1.04
C ILE A 92 -6.89 9.57 0.43
N LEU A 93 -5.83 8.87 0.85
CA LEU A 93 -5.36 8.86 2.23
C LEU A 93 -4.62 10.16 2.65
N GLU A 94 -4.31 11.07 1.72
CA GLU A 94 -3.78 12.41 2.03
C GLU A 94 -4.87 13.37 2.57
N HIS A 95 -6.15 13.07 2.32
CA HIS A 95 -7.29 13.91 2.70
C HIS A 95 -7.88 13.55 4.08
N ASP A 96 -7.01 13.44 5.09
CA ASP A 96 -7.42 13.16 6.46
C ASP A 96 -8.22 14.34 7.07
N PRO A 97 -9.52 14.17 7.39
CA PRO A 97 -10.34 15.22 7.98
C PRO A 97 -9.86 15.67 9.36
N ASP A 98 -9.07 14.85 10.06
CA ASP A 98 -8.52 15.21 11.37
C ASP A 98 -7.35 16.22 11.23
N TYR A 99 -6.82 16.42 10.01
CA TYR A 99 -5.66 17.27 9.71
C TYR A 99 -5.85 18.15 8.46
N PRO A 100 -6.88 19.01 8.42
CA PRO A 100 -7.22 19.80 7.22
C PRO A 100 -6.13 20.79 6.79
N ASN A 101 -5.24 21.18 7.70
CA ASN A 101 -4.15 22.12 7.44
C ASN A 101 -2.79 21.43 7.19
N HIS A 102 -2.74 20.10 7.21
CA HIS A 102 -1.51 19.34 7.00
C HIS A 102 -1.68 18.45 5.77
N LYS A 103 -1.38 19.01 4.59
CA LYS A 103 -1.33 18.22 3.35
C LYS A 103 -0.16 17.26 3.43
N LEU A 104 -0.44 16.02 3.82
CA LEU A 104 0.49 14.91 3.68
C LEU A 104 0.78 14.72 2.19
N GLN A 105 2.03 14.42 1.84
CA GLN A 105 2.45 14.22 0.45
C GLN A 105 2.94 12.78 0.26
N HIS A 106 2.08 11.83 0.56
CA HIS A 106 2.36 10.39 0.44
C HIS A 106 2.69 10.00 -1.01
N ARG A 107 1.95 10.51 -2.00
CA ARG A 107 2.20 10.28 -3.42
C ARG A 107 3.57 10.82 -3.84
N GLU A 108 3.92 12.02 -3.42
CA GLU A 108 5.22 12.63 -3.72
C GLU A 108 6.36 11.82 -3.10
N TYR A 109 6.21 11.45 -1.83
CA TYR A 109 7.18 10.61 -1.13
C TYR A 109 7.41 9.30 -1.88
N LEU A 110 6.34 8.56 -2.22
CA LEU A 110 6.44 7.28 -2.93
C LEU A 110 7.01 7.39 -4.35
N ARG A 111 6.88 8.54 -5.02
CA ARG A 111 7.51 8.79 -6.35
C ARG A 111 9.02 8.99 -6.27
N SER A 112 9.57 9.21 -5.08
CA SER A 112 10.98 9.52 -4.93
C SER A 112 11.87 8.35 -5.40
N PRO A 113 12.73 8.56 -6.41
CA PRO A 113 13.63 7.50 -6.92
C PRO A 113 14.69 7.11 -5.90
N LYS A 114 14.82 7.85 -4.79
CA LYS A 114 15.78 7.58 -3.72
C LYS A 114 15.35 6.42 -2.81
N LEU A 115 14.05 6.08 -2.82
CA LEU A 115 13.49 5.06 -1.93
C LEU A 115 13.93 3.64 -2.30
N PHE A 116 14.08 3.36 -3.59
CA PHE A 116 14.45 2.04 -4.06
C PHE A 116 15.84 2.04 -4.67
N LYS A 117 16.76 1.33 -4.02
CA LYS A 117 18.13 1.13 -4.48
C LYS A 117 18.44 -0.35 -4.46
N GLN A 118 19.06 -0.83 -5.54
CA GLN A 118 19.46 -2.21 -5.67
C GLN A 118 20.97 -2.30 -5.52
N ALA A 119 21.44 -3.00 -4.48
CA ALA A 119 22.86 -3.32 -4.35
C ALA A 119 23.28 -4.34 -5.41
N VAL A 120 22.40 -5.31 -5.68
CA VAL A 120 22.51 -6.25 -6.79
C VAL A 120 21.20 -6.22 -7.58
N PRO A 121 21.24 -6.19 -8.93
CA PRO A 121 20.01 -6.19 -9.73
C PRO A 121 19.19 -7.47 -9.54
N ILE A 122 17.97 -7.33 -9.05
CA ILE A 122 16.96 -8.39 -9.01
C ILE A 122 16.21 -8.35 -10.33
N ARG A 123 16.31 -9.42 -11.12
CA ARG A 123 15.74 -9.48 -12.48
C ARG A 123 14.35 -10.09 -12.53
N ASP A 124 13.99 -10.84 -11.50
CA ASP A 124 12.68 -11.46 -11.41
C ASP A 124 11.62 -10.42 -11.02
N ALA A 125 10.67 -10.18 -11.93
CA ALA A 125 9.66 -9.16 -11.76
C ALA A 125 8.72 -9.46 -10.59
N ALA A 126 8.41 -10.74 -10.33
CA ALA A 126 7.56 -11.13 -9.20
C ALA A 126 8.24 -10.83 -7.85
N THR A 127 9.54 -11.11 -7.74
CA THR A 127 10.35 -10.79 -6.55
C THR A 127 10.45 -9.27 -6.35
N LEU A 128 10.67 -8.51 -7.42
CA LEU A 128 10.67 -7.04 -7.36
C LEU A 128 9.33 -6.49 -6.87
N ALA A 129 8.22 -6.98 -7.42
CA ALA A 129 6.88 -6.58 -7.01
C ALA A 129 6.66 -6.80 -5.51
N LYS A 130 7.11 -7.94 -4.96
CA LYS A 130 7.03 -8.24 -3.52
C LYS A 130 7.89 -7.33 -2.66
N ILE A 131 9.09 -6.95 -3.12
CA ILE A 131 9.94 -5.99 -2.40
C ILE A 131 9.27 -4.62 -2.35
N HIS A 132 8.71 -4.15 -3.46
CA HIS A 132 7.95 -2.90 -3.50
C HIS A 132 6.70 -2.96 -2.62
N LEU A 133 5.96 -4.06 -2.66
CA LEU A 133 4.79 -4.28 -1.83
C LEU A 133 5.14 -4.29 -0.34
N ASN A 134 6.24 -4.93 0.07
CA ASN A 134 6.71 -4.90 1.46
C ASN A 134 7.02 -3.48 1.95
N PHE A 135 7.66 -2.67 1.11
CA PHE A 135 7.89 -1.27 1.41
C PHE A 135 6.57 -0.49 1.58
N ARG A 136 5.62 -0.68 0.67
CA ARG A 136 4.31 0.00 0.71
C ARG A 136 3.46 -0.45 1.90
N LEU A 137 3.46 -1.73 2.23
CA LEU A 137 2.80 -2.29 3.42
C LEU A 137 3.38 -1.67 4.70
N THR A 138 4.70 -1.59 4.79
CA THR A 138 5.38 -0.95 5.93
C THR A 138 5.04 0.52 6.00
N TYR A 139 5.07 1.25 4.89
CA TYR A 139 4.74 2.67 4.84
C TYR A 139 3.28 2.93 5.20
N LEU A 140 2.35 2.12 4.69
CA LEU A 140 0.94 2.18 5.05
C LEU A 140 0.76 2.02 6.56
N LYS A 141 1.36 0.98 7.14
CA LYS A 141 1.23 0.61 8.55
C LYS A 141 1.90 1.61 9.51
N ASP A 142 3.14 2.01 9.22
CA ASP A 142 3.98 2.81 10.13
C ASP A 142 3.87 4.33 9.92
N VAL A 143 3.33 4.79 8.78
CA VAL A 143 3.25 6.22 8.45
C VAL A 143 1.83 6.66 8.15
N VAL A 144 1.20 6.08 7.13
CA VAL A 144 -0.11 6.56 6.64
C VAL A 144 -1.23 6.29 7.65
N MET A 145 -1.27 5.06 8.17
CA MET A 145 -2.33 4.55 9.04
C MET A 145 -1.90 4.41 10.50
N ALA A 146 -0.71 4.91 10.88
CA ALA A 146 -0.10 4.65 12.19
C ALA A 146 -1.00 5.01 13.39
N ARG A 147 -1.90 5.99 13.23
CA ARG A 147 -2.84 6.46 14.26
C ARG A 147 -4.19 5.74 14.24
N TYR A 148 -4.47 4.99 13.18
CA TYR A 148 -5.76 4.35 12.92
C TYR A 148 -5.69 2.83 12.96
N ILE A 149 -4.50 2.27 12.81
CA ILE A 149 -4.30 0.82 12.71
C ILE A 149 -4.57 0.14 14.05
N ASP A 150 -5.40 -0.90 14.03
CA ASP A 150 -5.65 -1.76 15.19
C ASP A 150 -4.73 -3.01 15.17
N ASP A 151 -4.73 -3.76 16.27
CA ASP A 151 -3.88 -4.95 16.42
C ASP A 151 -4.15 -6.01 15.33
N MET A 152 -5.40 -6.12 14.87
CA MET A 152 -5.79 -7.08 13.83
C MET A 152 -5.23 -6.68 12.46
N SER A 153 -5.34 -5.41 12.10
CA SER A 153 -4.78 -4.84 10.87
C SER A 153 -3.26 -4.91 10.88
N PHE A 154 -2.65 -4.60 12.03
CA PHE A 154 -1.22 -4.73 12.21
C PHE A 154 -0.76 -6.18 12.01
N GLY A 155 -1.48 -7.15 12.57
CA GLY A 155 -1.22 -8.58 12.40
C GLY A 155 -1.30 -9.03 10.94
N THR A 156 -2.36 -8.62 10.24
CA THR A 156 -2.59 -8.95 8.82
C THR A 156 -1.48 -8.41 7.93
N ILE A 157 -1.10 -7.14 8.10
CA ILE A 157 -0.01 -6.53 7.32
C ILE A 157 1.33 -7.22 7.63
N ARG A 158 1.59 -7.57 8.90
CA ARG A 158 2.81 -8.29 9.29
C ARG A 158 2.88 -9.66 8.64
N GLU A 159 1.77 -10.38 8.56
CA GLU A 159 1.69 -11.68 7.89
C GLU A 159 1.99 -11.57 6.40
N LEU A 160 1.37 -10.61 5.70
CA LEU A 160 1.67 -10.30 4.30
C LEU A 160 3.15 -10.04 4.06
N ILE A 161 3.77 -9.20 4.90
CA ILE A 161 5.21 -8.91 4.82
C ILE A 161 6.03 -10.19 5.02
N SER A 162 5.63 -11.04 5.98
CA SER A 162 6.33 -12.29 6.27
C SER A 162 6.26 -13.29 5.12
N LEU A 163 5.09 -13.45 4.50
CA LEU A 163 4.90 -14.31 3.33
C LEU A 163 5.75 -13.84 2.15
N ASN A 164 5.71 -12.54 1.85
CA ASN A 164 6.55 -11.93 0.82
C ASN A 164 8.04 -12.15 1.10
N ASN A 165 8.49 -11.95 2.35
CA ASN A 165 9.88 -12.17 2.74
C ASN A 165 10.30 -13.63 2.55
N ALA A 166 9.45 -14.60 2.88
CA ALA A 166 9.75 -16.01 2.66
C ALA A 166 9.99 -16.30 1.17
N GLU A 167 9.13 -15.78 0.29
CA GLU A 167 9.29 -15.94 -1.16
C GLU A 167 10.53 -15.22 -1.71
N ILE A 168 10.81 -14.00 -1.27
CA ILE A 168 12.01 -13.25 -1.66
C ILE A 168 13.26 -14.02 -1.24
N VAL A 169 13.31 -14.52 0.00
CA VAL A 169 14.46 -15.28 0.50
C VAL A 169 14.64 -16.58 -0.28
N ASN A 170 13.56 -17.29 -0.58
CA ASN A 170 13.62 -18.51 -1.41
C ASN A 170 14.17 -18.20 -2.80
N HIS A 171 13.71 -17.12 -3.45
CA HIS A 171 14.25 -16.70 -4.74
C HIS A 171 15.75 -16.39 -4.68
N VAL A 172 16.19 -15.68 -3.64
CA VAL A 172 17.60 -15.33 -3.46
C VAL A 172 18.45 -16.58 -3.22
N HIS A 173 17.96 -17.51 -2.39
CA HIS A 173 18.63 -18.76 -2.08
C HIS A 173 18.83 -19.63 -3.33
N ASP A 174 17.78 -19.77 -4.15
CA ASP A 174 17.81 -20.63 -5.33
C ASP A 174 18.60 -19.99 -6.49
N ASN A 175 18.81 -18.68 -6.46
CA ASN A 175 19.59 -17.95 -7.45
C ASN A 175 21.07 -17.83 -7.04
N THR A 176 21.85 -18.89 -7.28
CA THR A 176 23.27 -18.97 -6.92
C THR A 176 24.11 -17.80 -7.47
N LYS A 177 23.75 -17.24 -8.64
CA LYS A 177 24.44 -16.08 -9.22
C LYS A 177 24.20 -14.81 -8.41
N LEU A 178 22.95 -14.56 -8.03
CA LEU A 178 22.58 -13.43 -7.18
C LEU A 178 23.25 -13.55 -5.82
N LEU A 179 23.24 -14.75 -5.23
CA LEU A 179 23.86 -15.03 -3.95
C LEU A 179 25.38 -14.78 -3.99
N GLN A 180 26.06 -15.21 -5.05
CA GLN A 180 27.49 -14.93 -5.24
C GLN A 180 27.76 -13.43 -5.34
N GLN A 181 26.99 -12.70 -6.14
CA GLN A 181 27.12 -11.23 -6.27
C GLN A 181 26.91 -10.52 -4.93
N LEU A 182 25.97 -11.00 -4.10
CA LEU A 182 25.77 -10.50 -2.74
C LEU A 182 26.97 -10.79 -1.83
N PHE A 183 27.55 -12.00 -1.90
CA PHE A 183 28.75 -12.34 -1.13
C PHE A 183 29.98 -11.53 -1.56
N ASP A 184 30.15 -11.29 -2.86
CA ASP A 184 31.25 -10.47 -3.39
C ASP A 184 31.17 -9.03 -2.86
N LEU A 185 29.96 -8.46 -2.73
CA LEU A 185 29.75 -7.16 -2.10
C LEU A 185 30.12 -7.15 -0.61
N CYS A 186 29.80 -8.21 0.13
CA CYS A 186 30.14 -8.33 1.55
C CYS A 186 31.64 -8.56 1.79
N GLY A 187 32.31 -9.31 0.90
CA GLY A 187 33.75 -9.57 0.95
C GLY A 187 34.60 -8.36 0.52
N SER A 188 34.02 -7.49 -0.30
CA SER A 188 34.65 -6.25 -0.78
C SER A 188 34.50 -5.12 0.25
N ARG A 189 35.20 -5.22 1.39
CA ARG A 189 35.46 -4.00 2.19
C ARG A 189 36.41 -3.09 1.41
N PRO A 190 36.22 -1.76 1.42
CA PRO A 190 37.17 -0.85 0.80
C PRO A 190 38.48 -0.89 1.61
N ASN A 191 39.56 -1.35 0.99
CA ASN A 191 40.91 -1.01 1.41
C ASN A 191 41.08 0.51 1.22
N GLY A 192 40.69 1.27 2.23
CA GLY A 192 40.70 2.73 2.25
C GLY A 192 41.12 3.28 3.61
N ALA A 193 42.15 2.69 4.21
CA ALA A 193 42.92 3.31 5.30
C ALA A 193 44.37 2.82 5.20
N GLY A 194 45.00 3.16 4.08
CA GLY A 194 46.39 2.83 3.80
C GLY A 194 47.03 3.90 2.93
N GLY A 195 47.57 4.94 3.57
CA GLY A 195 48.71 5.69 3.05
C GLY A 195 48.46 7.16 2.70
N GLY A 196 49.10 8.05 3.47
CA GLY A 196 49.73 9.25 2.90
C GLY A 196 49.70 10.54 3.71
N GLY A 197 50.78 10.80 4.46
CA GLY A 197 51.36 12.15 4.56
C GLY A 197 51.39 12.81 5.93
N GLY A 198 52.59 12.95 6.51
CA GLY A 198 52.90 13.82 7.64
C GLY A 198 53.85 13.21 8.65
#